data_AF-A0A914EF74-F1
#
_entry.id   AF-A0A914EF74-F1
#
_cell.length_a   1.000
_cell.length_b   1.000
_cell.length_c   1.000
_cell.angle_alpha   90.00
_cell.angle_beta   90.00
_cell.angle_gamma   90.00
#
_symmetry.space_group_name_H-M   'P 1'
#
loop_
_entity.id
_entity.type
_entity.pdbx_description
1 polymer ?
#
loop_
_entity_poly.entity_id
_entity_poly.type
_entity_poly.pdbx_seq_one_letter_code
_entity_poly.pdbx_strand_id
1 'polypeptide(L)'
;MFSMGQGAGYTAVLIVVQKWFPHRIGLASGVIIAGYGLTGFIFSPIETKFINPHNEKVNDDGYFTEENLLKRIPYMFLLIGGVTITMQIIGLTFVGSPRLTKEHGAKEEIPLKFIDVCKTSIVHICFTTLILNSTWYEIMSGLFKVYGEKFISDDFFLSIVDSMCSASNCISRIIWGLIVDKVGRLSKVHGSFMHYRFNSYVDFTFSQTYWE
;
A
#
# COMPACT_ATOMS: atom_id res chain seq x y z
N MET A 1 -6.81 -7.17 15.17
CA MET A 1 -5.56 -7.96 15.05
C MET A 1 -4.96 -7.88 13.64
N PHE A 2 -5.77 -7.92 12.56
CA PHE A 2 -5.30 -7.77 11.17
C PHE A 2 -4.33 -6.59 10.94
N SER A 3 -4.66 -5.40 11.45
CA SER A 3 -3.86 -4.18 11.23
C SER A 3 -2.49 -4.17 11.92
N MET A 4 -2.31 -4.92 13.01
CA MET A 4 -1.01 -4.99 13.71
C MET A 4 0.01 -5.80 12.91
N GLY A 5 -0.42 -6.92 12.30
CA GLY A 5 0.43 -7.75 11.46
C GLY A 5 0.87 -7.04 10.17
N GLN A 6 -0.08 -6.35 9.51
CA GLN A 6 0.22 -5.56 8.32
C GLN A 6 1.29 -4.49 8.57
N GLY A 7 1.18 -3.73 9.67
CA GLY A 7 2.10 -2.65 9.99
C GLY A 7 3.55 -3.10 10.18
N ALA A 8 3.75 -4.22 10.88
CA ALA A 8 5.09 -4.78 11.12
C ALA A 8 5.74 -5.29 9.82
N GLY A 9 5.00 -6.10 9.03
CA GLY A 9 5.51 -6.67 7.78
C GLY A 9 5.80 -5.60 6.72
N TYR A 10 4.87 -4.66 6.53
CA TYR A 10 5.01 -3.58 5.56
C TYR A 10 6.24 -2.71 5.83
N THR A 11 6.40 -2.27 7.09
CA THR A 11 7.52 -1.42 7.49
C THR A 11 8.86 -2.15 7.35
N ALA A 12 8.93 -3.44 7.75
CA ALA A 12 10.14 -4.23 7.65
C ALA A 12 10.61 -4.40 6.19
N VAL A 13 9.70 -4.75 5.27
CA VAL A 13 10.05 -4.98 3.86
C VAL A 13 10.51 -3.69 3.17
N LEU A 14 9.89 -2.55 3.47
CA LEU A 14 10.31 -1.27 2.92
C LEU A 14 11.71 -0.86 3.39
N ILE A 15 12.02 -1.02 4.68
CA ILE A 15 13.37 -0.73 5.20
C ILE A 15 14.41 -1.65 4.55
N VAL A 16 14.09 -2.93 4.37
CA VAL A 16 14.99 -3.90 3.73
C VAL A 16 15.24 -3.51 2.27
N VAL A 17 14.20 -3.15 1.49
CA VAL A 17 14.38 -2.81 0.08
C VAL A 17 15.24 -1.56 -0.11
N GLN A 18 15.08 -0.57 0.76
CA GLN A 18 15.87 0.65 0.74
C GLN A 18 17.36 0.36 0.89
N LYS A 19 17.70 -0.62 1.73
CA LYS A 19 19.09 -1.08 1.92
C LYS A 19 19.62 -1.84 0.70
N TRP A 20 18.77 -2.61 0.01
CA TRP A 20 19.17 -3.37 -1.19
C TRP A 20 19.32 -2.48 -2.43
N PHE A 21 18.52 -1.41 -2.56
CA PHE A 21 18.51 -0.55 -3.75
C PHE A 21 18.68 0.95 -3.41
N PRO A 22 19.81 1.37 -2.84
CA PRO A 22 20.01 2.75 -2.35
C PRO A 22 19.96 3.81 -3.47
N HIS A 23 20.20 3.42 -4.72
CA HIS A 23 20.20 4.34 -5.87
C HIS A 23 18.84 4.44 -6.59
N ARG A 24 17.87 3.58 -6.23
CA ARG A 24 16.54 3.49 -6.87
C ARG A 24 15.46 3.15 -5.85
N ILE A 25 15.48 3.87 -4.73
CA ILE A 25 14.60 3.64 -3.58
C ILE A 25 13.13 3.83 -3.98
N GLY A 26 12.82 4.82 -4.82
CA GLY A 26 11.47 5.14 -5.27
C GLY A 26 10.89 4.03 -6.14
N LEU A 27 11.62 3.56 -7.15
CA LEU A 27 11.20 2.44 -7.99
C LEU A 27 11.08 1.14 -7.19
N ALA A 28 12.07 0.81 -6.37
CA ALA A 28 12.06 -0.42 -5.59
C ALA A 28 10.88 -0.47 -4.59
N SER A 29 10.63 0.63 -3.87
CA SER A 29 9.47 0.75 -2.99
C SER A 29 8.16 0.74 -3.79
N GLY A 30 8.10 1.44 -4.92
CA GLY A 30 6.93 1.48 -5.79
C GLY A 30 6.52 0.10 -6.31
N VAL A 31 7.48 -0.73 -6.73
CA VAL A 31 7.23 -2.11 -7.18
C VAL A 31 6.72 -3.01 -6.05
N ILE A 32 7.28 -2.90 -4.85
CA ILE A 32 6.80 -3.68 -3.69
C ILE A 32 5.38 -3.31 -3.34
N ILE A 33 5.09 -2.00 -3.24
CA ILE A 33 3.77 -1.53 -2.83
C ILE A 33 2.74 -1.72 -3.96
N ALA A 34 3.17 -1.82 -5.22
CA ALA A 34 2.30 -2.20 -6.34
C ALA A 34 1.66 -3.59 -6.15
N GLY A 35 2.27 -4.46 -5.32
CA GLY A 35 1.68 -5.73 -4.90
C GLY A 35 0.27 -5.60 -4.32
N TYR A 36 -0.07 -4.50 -3.62
CA TYR A 36 -1.42 -4.27 -3.13
C TYR A 36 -2.46 -4.17 -4.26
N GLY A 37 -2.12 -3.49 -5.36
CA GLY A 37 -3.02 -3.38 -6.52
C GLY A 37 -3.11 -4.68 -7.31
N LEU A 38 -2.03 -5.46 -7.38
CA LEU A 38 -2.04 -6.78 -8.01
C LEU A 38 -2.96 -7.76 -7.27
N THR A 39 -2.96 -7.73 -5.93
CA THR A 39 -3.86 -8.56 -5.12
C THR A 39 -5.32 -8.25 -5.43
N GLY A 40 -5.74 -6.98 -5.41
CA GLY A 40 -7.12 -6.61 -5.76
C GLY A 40 -7.51 -7.05 -7.18
N PHE A 41 -6.61 -6.89 -8.15
CA PHE A 41 -6.86 -7.33 -9.53
C PHE A 41 -7.11 -8.84 -9.65
N ILE A 42 -6.38 -9.67 -8.90
CA ILE A 42 -6.50 -11.14 -8.97
C ILE A 42 -7.67 -11.63 -8.12
N PHE A 43 -7.81 -11.11 -6.91
CA PHE A 43 -8.71 -11.68 -5.90
C PHE A 43 -10.12 -11.11 -5.94
N SER A 44 -10.34 -9.84 -6.30
CA SER A 44 -11.70 -9.25 -6.36
C SER A 44 -12.73 -10.10 -7.13
N PRO A 45 -12.44 -10.61 -8.36
CA PRO A 45 -13.41 -11.42 -9.11
C PRO A 45 -13.54 -12.85 -8.57
N ILE A 46 -12.47 -13.39 -7.97
CA ILE A 46 -12.48 -14.71 -7.34
C ILE A 46 -13.35 -14.68 -6.08
N GLU A 47 -13.17 -13.67 -5.24
CA GLU A 47 -13.95 -13.46 -4.02
C GLU A 47 -15.43 -13.28 -4.33
N THR A 48 -15.74 -12.40 -5.30
CA THR A 48 -17.12 -12.15 -5.73
C THR A 48 -17.77 -13.43 -6.26
N LYS A 49 -17.06 -14.23 -7.07
CA LYS A 49 -17.58 -15.51 -7.58
C LYS A 49 -17.71 -16.60 -6.53
N PHE A 50 -16.86 -16.60 -5.51
CA PHE A 50 -16.96 -17.53 -4.41
C PHE A 50 -18.21 -17.24 -3.55
N ILE A 51 -18.41 -15.96 -3.22
CA ILE A 51 -19.53 -15.50 -2.39
C ILE A 51 -20.85 -15.59 -3.16
N ASN A 52 -20.88 -15.04 -4.38
CA ASN A 52 -22.09 -14.86 -5.17
C ASN A 52 -21.96 -15.53 -6.56
N PRO A 53 -21.94 -16.88 -6.65
CA PRO A 53 -21.72 -17.58 -7.92
C PRO A 53 -22.87 -17.42 -8.93
N HIS A 54 -24.07 -17.13 -8.44
CA HIS A 54 -25.30 -17.03 -9.23
C HIS A 54 -25.66 -15.58 -9.57
N ASN A 55 -24.82 -14.62 -9.17
CA ASN A 55 -25.06 -13.19 -9.36
C ASN A 55 -26.41 -12.74 -8.76
N GLU A 56 -26.70 -13.22 -7.55
CA GLU A 56 -27.86 -12.80 -6.78
C GLU A 56 -27.82 -11.29 -6.55
N LYS A 57 -28.99 -10.67 -6.60
CA LYS A 57 -29.13 -9.23 -6.49
C LYS A 57 -29.38 -8.82 -5.04
N VAL A 58 -29.01 -7.59 -4.70
CA VAL A 58 -29.40 -6.98 -3.44
C VAL A 58 -30.89 -6.62 -3.43
N ASN A 59 -31.51 -6.62 -2.25
CA ASN A 59 -32.86 -6.11 -2.04
C ASN A 59 -32.93 -4.57 -2.19
N ASP A 60 -34.14 -4.01 -2.17
CA ASP A 60 -34.36 -2.54 -2.26
C ASP A 60 -33.61 -1.74 -1.16
N ASP A 61 -33.33 -2.37 -0.01
CA ASP A 61 -32.54 -1.78 1.08
C ASP A 61 -31.02 -1.87 0.88
N GLY A 62 -30.55 -2.53 -0.20
CA GLY A 62 -29.13 -2.69 -0.52
C GLY A 62 -28.43 -3.87 0.20
N TYR A 63 -29.19 -4.86 0.67
CA TYR A 63 -28.64 -6.03 1.37
C TYR A 63 -28.91 -7.33 0.60
N PHE A 64 -27.97 -8.27 0.66
CA PHE A 64 -28.18 -9.65 0.21
C PHE A 64 -29.04 -10.42 1.23
N THR A 65 -30.13 -11.02 0.78
CA THR A 65 -31.04 -11.81 1.64
C THR A 65 -30.97 -13.31 1.42
N GLU A 66 -30.32 -13.76 0.34
CA GLU A 66 -30.19 -15.17 0.01
C GLU A 66 -29.36 -15.93 1.07
N GLU A 67 -29.99 -16.92 1.73
CA GLU A 67 -29.40 -17.63 2.86
C GLU A 67 -28.13 -18.40 2.45
N ASN A 68 -28.11 -18.97 1.25
CA ASN A 68 -26.97 -19.71 0.71
C ASN A 68 -25.77 -18.82 0.43
N LEU A 69 -25.99 -17.55 0.09
CA LEU A 69 -24.93 -16.55 -0.10
C LEU A 69 -24.36 -16.14 1.26
N LEU A 70 -25.22 -15.80 2.22
CA LEU A 70 -24.82 -15.39 3.56
C LEU A 70 -24.00 -16.46 4.29
N LYS A 71 -24.35 -17.74 4.11
CA LYS A 71 -23.60 -18.87 4.67
C LYS A 71 -22.17 -18.99 4.15
N ARG A 72 -21.84 -18.45 2.97
CA ARG A 72 -20.48 -18.53 2.38
C ARG A 72 -19.53 -17.48 2.95
N ILE A 73 -20.06 -16.39 3.49
CA ILE A 73 -19.27 -15.24 3.98
C ILE A 73 -18.25 -15.67 5.07
N PRO A 74 -18.63 -16.43 6.12
CA PRO A 74 -17.67 -16.90 7.11
C PRO A 74 -16.56 -17.80 6.54
N TYR A 75 -16.92 -18.68 5.59
CA TYR A 75 -15.95 -19.57 4.94
C TYR A 75 -14.97 -18.80 4.04
N MET A 76 -15.43 -17.73 3.39
CA MET A 76 -14.56 -16.83 2.63
C MET A 76 -13.49 -16.22 3.56
N PHE A 77 -13.88 -15.69 4.73
CA PHE A 77 -12.92 -15.12 5.67
C PHE A 77 -11.86 -16.14 6.12
N LEU A 78 -12.26 -17.39 6.36
CA LEU A 78 -11.34 -18.48 6.68
C LEU A 78 -10.39 -18.80 5.53
N LEU A 79 -10.90 -18.83 4.29
CA LEU A 79 -10.10 -19.09 3.09
C LEU A 79 -9.04 -18.01 2.89
N ILE A 80 -9.42 -16.72 2.92
CA ILE A 80 -8.47 -15.61 2.79
C ILE A 80 -7.47 -15.61 3.96
N GLY A 81 -7.93 -15.88 5.18
CA GLY A 81 -7.06 -16.04 6.34
C GLY A 81 -6.00 -17.12 6.12
N GLY A 82 -6.38 -18.30 5.62
CA GLY A 82 -5.45 -19.39 5.33
C GLY A 82 -4.46 -19.06 4.22
N VAL A 83 -4.93 -18.45 3.12
CA VAL A 83 -4.07 -18.03 1.99
C VAL A 83 -3.05 -16.98 2.45
N THR A 84 -3.50 -15.98 3.20
CA THR A 84 -2.62 -14.90 3.67
C THR A 84 -1.59 -15.36 4.70
N ILE A 85 -1.95 -16.27 5.61
CA ILE A 85 -0.98 -16.90 6.54
C ILE A 85 0.08 -17.68 5.78
N THR A 86 -0.32 -18.46 4.78
CA THR A 86 0.61 -19.26 3.97
C THR A 86 1.58 -18.36 3.21
N MET A 87 1.08 -17.31 2.58
CA MET A 87 1.91 -16.32 1.87
C MET A 87 2.87 -15.59 2.81
N GLN A 88 2.44 -15.24 4.04
CA GLN A 88 3.31 -14.59 5.02
C GLN A 88 4.43 -15.53 5.52
N ILE A 89 4.11 -16.80 5.81
CA ILE A 89 5.14 -17.79 6.21
C ILE A 89 6.20 -17.93 5.11
N ILE A 90 5.77 -18.07 3.85
CA ILE A 90 6.70 -18.13 2.72
C ILE A 90 7.52 -16.84 2.65
N GLY A 91 6.90 -15.66 2.70
CA GLY A 91 7.58 -14.38 2.66
C GLY A 91 8.68 -14.24 3.73
N LEU A 92 8.40 -14.67 4.97
CA LEU A 92 9.37 -14.63 6.07
C LEU A 92 10.62 -15.47 5.80
N THR A 93 10.52 -16.56 5.02
CA THR A 93 11.70 -17.37 4.67
C THR A 93 12.66 -16.67 3.71
N PHE A 94 12.18 -15.69 2.93
CA PHE A 94 12.96 -15.00 1.90
C PHE A 94 13.44 -13.59 2.32
N VAL A 95 12.90 -13.01 3.39
CA VAL A 95 13.31 -11.68 3.86
C VAL A 95 14.69 -11.75 4.51
N GLY A 96 15.70 -11.22 3.82
CA GLY A 96 17.07 -11.11 4.30
C GLY A 96 17.60 -9.68 4.15
N SER A 97 18.34 -9.21 5.16
CA SER A 97 19.09 -7.95 5.06
C SER A 97 20.35 -8.15 4.21
N PRO A 98 20.74 -7.18 3.37
CA PRO A 98 22.01 -7.26 2.66
C PRO A 98 23.15 -7.26 3.68
N ARG A 99 24.23 -8.00 3.40
CA ARG A 99 25.46 -7.90 4.20
C ARG A 99 26.07 -6.54 3.90
N LEU A 100 25.80 -5.55 4.75
CA LEU A 100 26.50 -4.28 4.69
C LEU A 100 27.96 -4.55 5.02
N THR A 101 28.85 -4.43 4.04
CA THR A 101 30.28 -4.29 4.31
C THR A 101 30.42 -3.06 5.19
N LYS A 102 30.85 -3.22 6.44
CA LYS A 102 31.10 -2.08 7.32
C LYS A 102 32.17 -1.21 6.64
N GLU A 103 31.75 -0.09 6.05
CA GLU A 103 32.70 0.98 5.75
C GLU A 103 33.27 1.44 7.09
N HIS A 104 34.55 1.12 7.30
CA HIS A 104 35.30 1.57 8.46
C HIS A 104 35.46 3.10 8.31
N GLY A 105 34.55 3.87 8.89
CA GLY A 105 34.62 5.34 8.87
C GLY A 105 33.31 6.10 9.02
N ALA A 106 32.14 5.45 8.93
CA ALA A 106 30.88 6.13 9.21
C ALA A 106 30.81 6.54 10.69
N LYS A 107 30.70 7.85 10.96
CA LYS A 107 30.42 8.36 12.31
C LYS A 107 29.15 7.67 12.82
N GLU A 108 29.24 7.12 14.03
CA GLU A 108 28.08 6.54 14.71
C GLU A 108 27.20 7.72 15.17
N GLU A 109 26.32 8.19 14.29
CA GLU A 109 25.31 9.18 14.65
C GLU A 109 24.44 8.61 15.77
N ILE A 110 24.34 9.37 16.87
CA ILE A 110 23.48 9.00 17.98
C ILE A 110 22.04 8.98 17.45
N PRO A 111 21.36 7.82 17.43
CA PRO A 111 20.00 7.76 16.92
C PRO A 111 19.12 8.70 17.73
N LEU A 112 18.39 9.60 17.05
CA LEU A 112 17.47 10.52 17.71
C LEU A 112 16.52 9.74 18.62
N LYS A 113 16.27 10.28 19.82
CA LYS A 113 15.25 9.70 20.71
C LYS A 113 13.88 9.81 20.06
N PHE A 114 13.05 8.81 20.28
CA PHE A 114 11.67 8.75 19.78
C PHE A 114 10.88 10.05 20.01
N ILE A 115 11.00 10.62 21.22
CA ILE A 115 10.28 11.85 21.60
C ILE A 115 10.71 13.04 20.74
N ASP A 116 11.99 13.10 20.33
CA ASP A 116 12.53 14.21 19.55
C ASP A 116 12.11 14.10 18.09
N VAL A 117 12.01 12.87 17.55
CA VAL A 117 11.40 12.61 16.24
C VAL A 117 9.95 13.07 16.22
N CYS A 118 9.16 12.70 17.23
CA CYS A 118 7.74 13.07 17.31
C CYS A 118 7.50 14.57 17.46
N LYS A 119 8.46 15.35 17.93
CA LYS A 119 8.36 16.82 18.05
C LYS A 119 8.72 17.56 16.76
N THR A 120 9.25 16.86 15.76
CA THR A 120 9.71 17.49 14.53
C THR A 120 8.52 17.88 13.66
N SER A 121 8.47 19.14 13.19
CA SER A 121 7.37 19.65 12.35
C SER A 121 7.14 18.82 11.08
N ILE A 122 8.21 18.23 10.52
CA ILE A 122 8.15 17.35 9.35
C ILE A 122 7.27 16.12 9.64
N VAL A 123 7.41 15.50 10.81
CA VAL A 123 6.61 14.32 11.18
C VAL A 123 5.13 14.68 11.29
N HIS A 124 4.79 15.82 11.88
CA HIS A 124 3.40 16.28 11.96
C HIS A 124 2.79 16.59 10.60
N ILE A 125 3.57 17.23 9.72
CA ILE A 125 3.17 17.53 8.34
C ILE A 125 2.91 16.20 7.61
N CYS A 126 3.90 15.30 7.57
CA CYS A 126 3.80 13.99 6.93
C CYS A 126 2.60 13.17 7.43
N PHE A 127 2.42 13.12 8.75
CA PHE A 127 1.31 12.43 9.38
C PHE A 127 -0.05 12.98 8.95
N THR A 128 -0.21 14.31 8.95
CA THR A 128 -1.49 14.96 8.63
C THR A 128 -1.91 14.69 7.19
N THR A 129 -1.02 14.89 6.23
CA THR A 129 -1.35 14.63 4.81
C THR A 129 -1.51 13.14 4.52
N LEU A 130 -0.78 12.25 5.20
CA LEU A 130 -1.01 10.80 5.08
C LEU A 130 -2.43 10.43 5.55
N ILE A 131 -2.91 11.01 6.65
CA ILE A 131 -4.30 10.80 7.11
C ILE A 131 -5.28 11.30 6.04
N LEU A 132 -5.11 12.53 5.56
CA LEU A 132 -6.03 13.11 4.58
C LEU A 132 -6.06 12.30 3.28
N ASN A 133 -4.90 11.88 2.79
CA ASN A 133 -4.79 11.07 1.57
C ASN A 133 -5.40 9.68 1.75
N SER A 134 -5.11 9.02 2.87
CA SER A 134 -5.61 7.66 3.15
C SER A 134 -7.12 7.66 3.37
N THR A 135 -7.66 8.69 4.03
CA THR A 135 -9.09 8.80 4.33
C THR A 135 -9.93 8.78 3.05
N TRP A 136 -9.52 9.55 2.04
CA TRP A 136 -10.20 9.56 0.74
C TRP A 136 -10.22 8.18 0.09
N TYR A 137 -9.06 7.50 0.05
CA TYR A 137 -8.92 6.20 -0.59
C TYR A 137 -9.76 5.12 0.11
N GLU A 138 -9.69 5.04 1.44
CA GLU A 138 -10.42 4.03 2.23
C GLU A 138 -11.94 4.21 2.13
N ILE A 139 -12.43 5.45 2.15
CA ILE A 139 -13.87 5.73 1.99
C ILE A 139 -14.36 5.30 0.61
N MET A 140 -13.62 5.66 -0.45
CA MET A 140 -14.01 5.29 -1.82
C MET A 140 -13.98 3.78 -2.02
N SER A 141 -12.93 3.11 -1.53
CA SER A 141 -12.82 1.65 -1.61
C SER A 141 -13.95 0.94 -0.86
N GLY A 142 -14.35 1.44 0.32
CA GLY A 142 -15.41 0.81 1.12
C GLY A 142 -16.82 1.04 0.57
N LEU A 143 -17.07 2.17 -0.08
CA LEU A 143 -18.41 2.55 -0.56
C LEU A 143 -18.68 2.19 -2.03
N PHE A 144 -17.64 1.99 -2.83
CA PHE A 144 -17.76 1.76 -4.27
C PHE A 144 -18.80 0.69 -4.62
N LYS A 145 -18.68 -0.49 -4.03
CA LYS A 145 -19.53 -1.64 -4.35
C LYS A 145 -20.97 -1.46 -3.87
N VAL A 146 -21.14 -1.04 -2.61
CA VAL A 146 -22.45 -0.78 -1.99
C VAL A 146 -23.24 0.28 -2.75
N TYR A 147 -22.56 1.32 -3.22
CA TYR A 147 -23.19 2.35 -4.04
C TYR A 147 -23.48 1.86 -5.47
N GLY A 148 -22.56 1.08 -6.07
CA GLY A 148 -22.71 0.52 -7.41
C GLY A 148 -23.91 -0.42 -7.54
N GLU A 149 -24.13 -1.27 -6.53
CA GLU A 149 -25.22 -2.26 -6.52
C GLU A 149 -26.62 -1.63 -6.51
N LYS A 150 -26.75 -0.36 -6.10
CA LYS A 150 -28.03 0.39 -6.18
C LYS A 150 -28.45 0.72 -7.61
N PHE A 151 -27.49 0.87 -8.52
CA PHE A 151 -27.76 1.23 -9.92
C PHE A 151 -27.55 0.06 -10.88
N ILE A 152 -26.62 -0.84 -10.55
CA ILE A 152 -26.21 -1.96 -11.38
C ILE A 152 -26.41 -3.24 -10.58
N SER A 153 -27.34 -4.08 -11.01
CA SER A 153 -27.63 -5.34 -10.31
C SER A 153 -26.64 -6.48 -10.62
N ASP A 154 -25.60 -6.22 -11.42
CA ASP A 154 -24.59 -7.21 -11.81
C ASP A 154 -23.35 -7.06 -10.92
N ASP A 155 -23.26 -7.90 -9.90
CA ASP A 155 -22.17 -7.94 -8.93
C ASP A 155 -20.83 -8.33 -9.60
N PHE A 156 -20.87 -9.24 -10.56
CA PHE A 156 -19.68 -9.61 -11.33
C PHE A 156 -19.11 -8.45 -12.14
N PHE A 157 -19.97 -7.66 -12.77
CA PHE A 157 -19.54 -6.48 -13.49
C PHE A 157 -18.84 -5.48 -12.56
N LEU A 158 -19.43 -5.19 -11.40
CA LEU A 158 -18.83 -4.29 -10.41
C LEU A 158 -17.47 -4.79 -9.91
N SER A 159 -17.33 -6.11 -9.72
CA SER A 159 -16.07 -6.73 -9.36
C SER A 159 -14.98 -6.63 -10.44
N ILE A 160 -15.35 -6.74 -11.71
CA ILE A 160 -14.40 -6.54 -12.82
C ILE A 160 -13.92 -5.09 -12.86
N VAL A 161 -14.83 -4.13 -12.67
CA VAL A 161 -14.47 -2.70 -12.59
C VAL A 161 -13.50 -2.44 -11.43
N ASP A 162 -13.78 -3.01 -10.26
CA ASP A 162 -12.88 -2.93 -9.10
C ASP A 162 -11.49 -3.54 -9.39
N SER A 163 -11.46 -4.68 -10.09
CA SER A 163 -10.23 -5.32 -10.53
C SER A 163 -9.42 -4.41 -11.46
N MET A 164 -10.08 -3.78 -12.43
CA MET A 164 -9.44 -2.83 -13.36
C MET A 164 -8.92 -1.57 -12.64
N CYS A 165 -9.65 -1.09 -11.64
CA CYS A 165 -9.21 0.00 -10.78
C CYS A 165 -7.91 -0.40 -10.02
N SER A 166 -7.89 -1.61 -9.49
CA SER A 166 -6.73 -2.19 -8.80
C SER A 166 -5.51 -2.37 -9.71
N ALA A 167 -5.72 -2.79 -10.97
CA ALA A 167 -4.66 -2.85 -11.98
C ALA A 167 -4.09 -1.46 -12.31
N SER A 168 -4.96 -0.44 -12.42
CA SER A 168 -4.55 0.94 -12.65
C SER A 168 -3.76 1.50 -11.47
N ASN A 169 -4.18 1.18 -10.23
CA ASN A 169 -3.45 1.52 -9.00
C ASN A 169 -2.05 0.88 -8.98
N CYS A 170 -1.93 -0.39 -9.38
CA CYS A 170 -0.65 -1.08 -9.51
C CYS A 170 0.31 -0.33 -10.47
N ILE A 171 -0.16 0.01 -11.67
CA ILE A 171 0.64 0.74 -12.67
C ILE A 171 1.04 2.12 -12.15
N SER A 172 0.10 2.83 -11.53
CA SER A 172 0.32 4.17 -10.95
C SER A 172 1.45 4.15 -9.92
N ARG A 173 1.50 3.15 -9.04
CA ARG A 173 2.55 3.03 -8.00
C ARG A 173 3.95 2.83 -8.60
N ILE A 174 4.07 2.07 -9.69
CA ILE A 174 5.35 1.88 -10.39
C ILE A 174 5.78 3.18 -11.08
N ILE A 175 4.84 3.86 -11.77
CA ILE A 175 5.11 5.13 -12.46
C ILE A 175 5.56 6.20 -11.46
N TRP A 176 4.85 6.37 -10.33
CA TRP A 176 5.25 7.32 -9.30
C TRP A 176 6.59 6.98 -8.68
N GLY A 177 6.91 5.70 -8.47
CA GLY A 177 8.24 5.27 -8.05
C GLY A 177 9.35 5.70 -9.02
N LEU A 178 9.12 5.58 -10.33
CA LEU A 178 10.04 6.06 -11.37
C LEU A 178 10.18 7.58 -11.37
N ILE A 179 9.09 8.31 -11.18
CA ILE A 179 9.09 9.78 -11.15
C ILE A 179 9.90 10.26 -9.95
N VAL A 180 9.66 9.70 -8.76
CA VAL A 180 10.39 10.03 -7.52
C VAL A 180 11.90 9.83 -7.72
N ASP A 181 12.32 8.71 -8.30
CA ASP A 181 13.74 8.45 -8.57
C ASP A 181 14.36 9.41 -9.59
N LYS A 182 13.58 9.95 -10.53
CA LYS A 182 14.05 10.95 -11.50
C LYS A 182 14.14 12.34 -10.88
N VAL A 183 13.09 12.76 -10.17
CA VAL A 183 13.02 14.08 -9.51
C VAL A 183 14.06 14.19 -8.40
N GLY A 184 14.21 13.15 -7.56
CA GLY A 184 15.22 13.13 -6.50
C GLY A 184 16.65 13.23 -7.04
N ARG A 185 16.94 12.63 -8.21
CA ARG A 185 18.23 12.80 -8.89
C ARG A 185 18.45 14.22 -9.40
N LEU A 186 17.43 14.85 -9.98
CA LEU A 186 17.52 16.23 -10.48
C LEU A 186 17.70 17.25 -9.34
N SER A 187 17.03 17.02 -8.20
CA SER A 187 17.17 17.83 -6.99
C SER A 187 18.59 17.81 -6.43
N LYS A 188 19.23 16.62 -6.39
CA LYS A 188 20.64 16.48 -5.95
C LYS A 188 21.64 17.19 -6.86
N VAL A 189 21.31 17.40 -8.14
CA VAL A 189 22.20 18.05 -9.13
C VAL A 189 22.06 19.57 -9.13
N HIS A 190 20.88 20.14 -8.83
CA HIS A 190 20.61 21.58 -8.91
C HIS A 190 20.70 22.30 -7.56
N GLY A 191 21.82 22.16 -6.86
CA GLY A 191 22.07 22.72 -5.53
C GLY A 191 21.37 24.06 -5.21
N SER A 192 20.61 24.03 -4.11
CA SER A 192 20.33 25.17 -3.22
C SER A 192 19.21 26.20 -3.50
N PHE A 193 18.29 26.02 -4.45
CA PHE A 193 17.13 26.96 -4.54
C PHE A 193 15.75 26.33 -4.77
N MET A 194 15.69 25.10 -5.31
CA MET A 194 14.45 24.35 -5.51
C MET A 194 14.10 23.40 -4.34
N HIS A 195 14.92 23.38 -3.28
CA HIS A 195 14.77 22.45 -2.16
C HIS A 195 13.56 22.78 -1.25
N TYR A 196 13.00 24.00 -1.33
CA TYR A 196 11.98 24.49 -0.39
C TYR A 196 10.54 24.53 -0.93
N ARG A 197 10.31 24.60 -2.25
CA ARG A 197 8.97 24.86 -2.81
C ARG A 197 8.34 23.71 -3.59
N PHE A 198 9.13 22.77 -4.11
CA PHE A 198 8.61 21.59 -4.83
C PHE A 198 8.76 20.28 -4.05
N ASN A 199 9.60 20.29 -3.00
CA ASN A 199 9.78 19.19 -2.05
C ASN A 199 8.53 18.87 -1.22
N SER A 200 7.57 19.78 -1.14
CA SER A 200 6.38 19.59 -0.29
C SER A 200 5.39 18.56 -0.85
N TYR A 201 5.51 18.16 -2.12
CA TYR A 201 4.54 17.25 -2.75
C TYR A 201 5.13 15.88 -3.11
N VAL A 202 6.43 15.78 -3.39
CA VAL A 202 7.07 14.54 -3.88
C VAL A 202 8.05 13.93 -2.87
N ASP A 203 8.69 14.74 -2.03
CA ASP A 203 9.50 14.25 -0.88
C ASP A 203 8.63 13.77 0.29
N PHE A 204 7.32 13.97 0.17
CA PHE A 204 6.31 13.80 1.22
C PHE A 204 6.10 12.35 1.69
N THR A 205 6.51 11.36 0.90
CA THR A 205 6.25 9.94 1.23
C THR A 205 7.52 9.16 1.60
N PHE A 206 8.74 9.59 1.23
CA PHE A 206 9.91 8.69 1.37
C PHE A 206 11.30 9.32 1.59
N SER A 207 11.44 10.64 1.78
CA SER A 207 12.77 11.27 1.87
C SER A 207 13.04 11.85 3.25
N GLN A 208 13.32 11.00 4.25
CA GLN A 208 14.19 11.35 5.39
C GLN A 208 14.79 10.09 6.01
N THR A 209 15.92 9.63 5.50
CA THR A 209 16.89 8.87 6.31
C THR A 209 18.34 9.18 5.97
N TYR A 210 18.62 10.15 5.09
CA TYR A 210 19.98 10.58 4.84
C TYR A 210 20.00 12.08 4.61
N TRP A 211 20.64 12.79 5.55
CA TRP A 211 21.46 14.01 5.50
C TRP A 211 21.56 14.46 6.97
N GLU A 212 22.68 14.29 7.67
CA GLU A 212 24.05 14.69 7.29
C GLU A 212 24.79 13.87 6.23
#